data_AF-A0A1H6W4E2-F1
#
_entry.id   AF-A0A1H6W4E2-F1
#
_cell.length_a   1.000
_cell.length_b   1.000
_cell.length_c   1.000
_cell.angle_alpha   90.00
_cell.angle_beta   90.00
_cell.angle_gamma   90.00
#
_symmetry.space_group_name_H-M   'P 1'
#
loop_
_entity.id
_entity.type
_entity.pdbx_description
1 polymer ?
#
loop_
_entity_poly.entity_id
_entity_poly.type
_entity_poly.pdbx_seq_one_letter_code
_entity_poly.pdbx_strand_id
1 'polypeptide(L)'
;MTSPESNLLTRMNTIKQIDLKKHLTPSQEDALEEIRQYRKNGEPFINLHGPRNSGKTFLCWALREYGWKYQQADFQRVTEPDVTAVVYDHGKPDRSTTRQLRNNVDLSGLSNVVYVTKSPAKEIYPRVHLSTDEQHYQTIAASWDTLSIDTATLPAVDATVNTNTNTNQNQ
;
A
#
# COMPACT_ATOMS: atom_id res chain seq x y z
N MET A 1 -12.41 7.45 -30.01
CA MET A 1 -12.84 7.38 -28.60
C MET A 1 -12.00 6.32 -27.91
N THR A 2 -10.94 6.72 -27.22
CA THR A 2 -10.13 5.82 -26.39
C THR A 2 -10.84 5.62 -25.05
N SER A 3 -11.08 4.36 -24.66
CA SER A 3 -11.76 4.00 -23.41
C SER A 3 -11.02 4.63 -22.21
N PRO A 4 -11.71 5.15 -21.19
CA PRO A 4 -11.10 5.60 -19.93
C PRO A 4 -10.15 4.55 -19.31
N GLU A 5 -10.44 3.27 -19.54
CA GLU A 5 -9.63 2.15 -19.07
C GLU A 5 -8.27 2.07 -19.79
N SER A 6 -8.18 2.47 -21.07
CA SER A 6 -6.93 2.45 -21.83
C SER A 6 -5.96 3.53 -21.32
N ASN A 7 -6.48 4.68 -20.88
CA ASN A 7 -5.68 5.72 -20.24
C ASN A 7 -5.18 5.27 -18.86
N LEU A 8 -6.02 4.61 -18.06
CA LEU A 8 -5.62 4.08 -16.76
C LEU A 8 -4.53 2.99 -16.89
N LEU A 9 -4.69 2.05 -17.82
CA LEU A 9 -3.70 0.99 -18.10
C LEU A 9 -2.37 1.57 -18.59
N THR A 10 -2.41 2.54 -19.49
CA THR A 10 -1.20 3.21 -19.99
C THR A 10 -0.48 3.93 -18.85
N ARG A 11 -1.21 4.66 -18.00
CA ARG A 11 -0.65 5.34 -16.82
C ARG A 11 -0.08 4.36 -15.80
N MET A 12 -0.77 3.26 -15.51
CA MET A 12 -0.24 2.20 -14.64
C MET A 12 1.04 1.58 -15.20
N ASN A 13 1.14 1.41 -16.52
CA ASN A 13 2.35 0.91 -17.16
C ASN A 13 3.50 1.94 -17.13
N THR A 14 3.22 3.23 -17.29
CA THR A 14 4.20 4.31 -17.10
C THR A 14 4.73 4.36 -15.67
N ILE A 15 3.85 4.25 -14.66
CA ILE A 15 4.25 4.22 -13.25
C ILE A 15 5.13 3.00 -12.93
N LYS A 16 4.87 1.86 -13.56
CA LYS A 16 5.71 0.65 -13.43
C LYS A 16 7.10 0.76 -14.09
N GLN A 17 7.33 1.76 -14.96
CA GLN A 17 8.61 1.98 -15.66
C GLN A 17 9.50 3.03 -15.00
N ILE A 18 8.99 3.74 -13.99
CA ILE A 18 9.72 4.78 -13.27
C ILE A 18 10.62 4.15 -12.20
N ASP A 19 11.77 4.76 -11.91
CA ASP A 19 12.64 4.41 -10.78
C ASP A 19 11.91 4.70 -9.46
N LEU A 20 11.12 3.71 -9.00
CA LEU A 20 10.16 3.86 -7.91
C LEU A 20 10.75 4.50 -6.66
N LYS A 21 12.03 4.24 -6.37
CA LYS A 21 12.74 4.78 -5.20
C LYS A 21 12.87 6.29 -5.23
N LYS A 22 13.00 6.90 -6.42
CA LYS A 22 13.15 8.36 -6.56
C LYS A 22 11.84 9.12 -6.49
N HIS A 23 10.72 8.41 -6.45
CA HIS A 23 9.38 8.98 -6.51
C HIS A 23 8.52 8.58 -5.32
N LEU A 24 9.12 8.00 -4.27
CA LEU A 24 8.43 7.82 -3.00
C LEU A 24 8.26 9.19 -2.34
N THR A 25 7.07 9.45 -1.82
CA THR A 25 6.88 10.57 -0.89
C THR A 25 7.64 10.29 0.42
N PRO A 26 7.99 11.30 1.22
CA PRO A 26 8.64 11.08 2.52
C PRO A 26 7.92 10.04 3.40
N SER A 27 6.58 10.14 3.50
CA SER A 27 5.77 9.15 4.24
C SER A 27 5.88 7.70 3.71
N GLN A 28 6.11 7.53 2.41
CA GLN A 28 6.31 6.20 1.81
C GLN A 28 7.74 5.71 2.01
N GLU A 29 8.73 6.61 2.03
CA GLU A 29 10.12 6.28 2.37
C GLU A 29 10.22 5.82 3.83
N ASP A 30 9.58 6.55 4.75
CA ASP A 30 9.52 6.19 6.17
C ASP A 30 8.86 4.83 6.37
N ALA A 31 7.69 4.61 5.75
CA ALA A 31 7.01 3.32 5.79
C ALA A 31 7.84 2.19 5.17
N LEU A 32 8.55 2.45 4.07
CA LEU A 32 9.44 1.47 3.44
C LEU A 32 10.56 1.08 4.40
N GLU A 33 11.22 2.06 5.02
CA GLU A 33 12.32 1.80 5.92
C GLU A 33 11.85 1.08 7.19
N GLU A 34 10.69 1.45 7.74
CA GLU A 34 10.10 0.77 8.89
C GLU A 34 9.83 -0.72 8.58
N ILE A 35 9.24 -1.03 7.42
CA ILE A 35 9.05 -2.42 6.96
C ILE A 35 10.40 -3.17 6.86
N ARG A 36 11.43 -2.51 6.33
CA ARG A 36 12.77 -3.11 6.20
C ARG A 36 13.42 -3.35 7.56
N GLN A 37 13.21 -2.47 8.53
CA GLN A 37 13.72 -2.64 9.89
C GLN A 37 13.04 -3.82 10.59
N TYR A 38 11.72 -3.95 10.50
CA TYR A 38 11.02 -5.13 11.01
C TYR A 38 11.53 -6.43 10.37
N ARG A 39 11.76 -6.43 9.05
CA ARG A 39 12.36 -7.57 8.37
C ARG A 39 13.75 -7.93 8.92
N LYS A 40 14.63 -6.94 9.10
CA LYS A 40 15.98 -7.14 9.66
C LYS A 40 15.92 -7.69 11.08
N ASN A 41 14.92 -7.29 11.85
CA ASN A 41 14.69 -7.77 13.22
C ASN A 41 14.09 -9.19 13.28
N GLY A 42 13.80 -9.80 12.13
CA GLY A 42 13.28 -11.16 12.05
C GLY A 42 11.76 -11.26 12.21
N GLU A 43 11.02 -10.15 12.07
CA GLU A 43 9.56 -10.18 12.17
C GLU A 43 8.96 -10.94 10.97
N PRO A 44 8.22 -12.04 11.21
CA PRO A 44 7.71 -12.87 10.13
C PRO A 44 6.50 -12.25 9.45
N PHE A 45 5.78 -11.36 10.13
CA PHE A 45 4.51 -10.83 9.66
C PHE A 45 4.38 -9.36 10.03
N ILE A 46 4.17 -8.51 9.03
CA ILE A 46 4.09 -7.05 9.16
C ILE A 46 2.78 -6.61 8.52
N ASN A 47 1.99 -5.80 9.21
CA ASN A 47 0.78 -5.23 8.65
C ASN A 47 1.03 -3.81 8.16
N LEU A 48 1.07 -3.62 6.83
CA LEU A 48 1.00 -2.30 6.22
C LEU A 48 -0.48 -1.89 6.15
N HIS A 49 -0.85 -0.75 6.73
CA HIS A 49 -2.22 -0.26 6.64
C HIS A 49 -2.30 1.22 6.36
N GLY A 50 -3.45 1.66 5.84
CA GLY A 50 -3.71 3.07 5.55
C GLY A 50 -4.94 3.25 4.66
N PRO A 51 -5.50 4.46 4.60
CA PRO A 51 -6.72 4.74 3.85
C PRO A 51 -6.57 4.44 2.35
N ARG A 52 -7.69 4.40 1.63
CA ARG A 52 -7.66 4.26 0.17
C ARG A 52 -6.85 5.43 -0.42
N ASN A 53 -6.15 5.18 -1.53
CA ASN A 53 -5.31 6.16 -2.23
C ASN A 53 -4.09 6.68 -1.44
N SER A 54 -3.71 6.05 -0.33
CA SER A 54 -2.47 6.39 0.40
C SER A 54 -1.16 5.92 -0.28
N GLY A 55 -1.25 5.39 -1.50
CA GLY A 55 -0.07 4.88 -2.21
C GLY A 55 0.48 3.53 -1.72
N LYS A 56 -0.28 2.76 -0.92
CA LYS A 56 0.14 1.40 -0.47
C LYS A 56 0.58 0.50 -1.62
N THR A 57 -0.19 0.43 -2.70
CA THR A 57 0.15 -0.41 -3.87
C THR A 57 1.45 0.05 -4.55
N PHE A 58 1.70 1.37 -4.60
CA PHE A 58 2.97 1.91 -5.11
C PHE A 58 4.15 1.50 -4.22
N LEU A 59 3.99 1.59 -2.90
CA LEU A 59 4.97 1.10 -1.93
C LEU A 59 5.21 -0.43 -2.05
N CYS A 60 4.17 -1.21 -2.36
CA CYS A 60 4.31 -2.65 -2.62
C CYS A 60 5.17 -2.94 -3.85
N TRP A 61 5.09 -2.12 -4.89
CA TRP A 61 5.99 -2.23 -6.04
C TRP A 61 7.43 -1.86 -5.66
N ALA A 62 7.63 -0.84 -4.82
CA ALA A 62 8.96 -0.53 -4.30
C ALA A 62 9.54 -1.72 -3.51
N LEU A 63 8.74 -2.39 -2.67
CA LEU A 63 9.17 -3.59 -1.94
C LEU A 63 9.60 -4.74 -2.87
N ARG A 64 8.98 -4.88 -4.05
CA ARG A 64 9.37 -5.89 -5.04
C ARG A 64 10.82 -5.73 -5.49
N GLU A 65 11.29 -4.50 -5.65
CA GLU A 65 12.69 -4.19 -5.97
C GLU A 65 13.67 -4.57 -4.84
N TYR A 66 13.16 -4.91 -3.64
CA TYR A 66 13.93 -5.45 -2.51
C TYR A 66 13.74 -6.97 -2.33
N GLY A 67 13.32 -7.67 -3.38
CA GLY A 67 13.22 -9.13 -3.41
C GLY A 67 11.96 -9.70 -2.77
N TRP A 68 10.92 -8.89 -2.62
CA TRP A 68 9.61 -9.38 -2.20
C TRP A 68 8.77 -9.85 -3.40
N LYS A 69 8.15 -11.02 -3.31
CA LYS A 69 7.16 -11.45 -4.30
C LYS A 69 5.86 -10.67 -4.09
N TYR A 70 5.34 -10.04 -5.13
CA TYR A 70 4.06 -9.32 -5.06
C TYR A 70 2.91 -10.24 -5.44
N GLN A 71 1.88 -10.32 -4.58
CA GLN A 71 0.61 -10.96 -4.87
C GLN A 71 -0.54 -9.97 -4.65
N GLN A 72 -1.43 -9.89 -5.63
CA GLN A 72 -2.63 -9.06 -5.58
C GLN A 72 -3.86 -9.97 -5.58
N ALA A 73 -4.86 -9.61 -4.76
CA ALA A 73 -6.10 -10.38 -4.58
C ALA A 73 -5.90 -11.71 -3.85
N ASP A 74 -6.84 -12.65 -4.02
CA ASP A 74 -6.98 -13.86 -3.20
C ASP A 74 -5.65 -14.57 -2.94
N PHE A 75 -5.47 -14.99 -1.68
CA PHE A 75 -4.25 -15.65 -1.24
C PHE A 75 -3.92 -16.86 -2.11
N GLN A 76 -2.74 -16.86 -2.73
CA GLN A 76 -2.16 -18.04 -3.34
C GLN A 76 -0.93 -18.48 -2.54
N ARG A 77 -0.90 -19.79 -2.26
CA ARG A 77 0.25 -20.40 -1.60
C ARG A 77 1.50 -20.18 -2.46
N VAL A 78 2.57 -19.71 -1.83
CA VAL A 78 3.88 -19.63 -2.47
C VAL A 78 4.48 -21.03 -2.44
N THR A 79 4.83 -21.56 -3.61
CA THR A 79 5.43 -22.89 -3.75
C THR A 79 6.85 -22.83 -4.31
N GLU A 80 7.28 -21.66 -4.76
CA GLU A 80 8.63 -21.45 -5.27
C GLU A 80 9.65 -21.48 -4.11
N PRO A 81 10.66 -22.38 -4.17
CA PRO A 81 11.55 -22.64 -3.04
C PRO A 81 12.53 -21.49 -2.73
N ASP A 82 12.77 -20.61 -3.70
CA ASP A 82 13.65 -19.44 -3.59
C ASP A 82 12.92 -18.19 -3.05
N VAL A 83 11.59 -18.22 -2.99
CA VAL A 83 10.77 -17.10 -2.50
C VAL A 83 10.61 -17.20 -0.99
N THR A 84 11.30 -16.32 -0.28
CA THR A 84 11.28 -16.28 1.20
C THR A 84 10.49 -15.09 1.77
N ALA A 85 10.07 -14.15 0.93
CA ALA A 85 9.35 -12.95 1.33
C ALA A 85 8.23 -12.59 0.34
N VAL A 86 7.03 -12.28 0.85
CA VAL A 86 5.84 -11.99 0.02
C VAL A 86 4.99 -10.83 0.53
N VAL A 87 4.55 -9.98 -0.39
CA VAL A 87 3.58 -8.90 -0.15
C VAL A 87 2.21 -9.38 -0.62
N TYR A 88 1.21 -9.34 0.25
CA TYR A 88 -0.19 -9.59 -0.07
C TYR A 88 -0.97 -8.28 -0.05
N ASP A 89 -1.25 -7.73 -1.23
CA ASP A 89 -2.03 -6.50 -1.38
C ASP A 89 -3.54 -6.77 -1.40
N HIS A 90 -4.33 -5.78 -0.98
CA HIS A 90 -5.80 -5.82 -0.88
C HIS A 90 -6.35 -6.82 0.16
N GLY A 91 -5.62 -7.03 1.26
CA GLY A 91 -6.06 -7.83 2.38
C GLY A 91 -7.29 -7.28 3.11
N LYS A 92 -7.99 -8.17 3.83
CA LYS A 92 -9.09 -7.83 4.74
C LYS A 92 -8.58 -7.82 6.19
N PRO A 93 -8.93 -6.80 6.99
CA PRO A 93 -8.38 -6.64 8.34
C PRO A 93 -9.01 -7.57 9.38
N ASP A 94 -10.02 -8.36 9.01
CA ASP A 94 -10.70 -9.26 9.93
C ASP A 94 -9.82 -10.44 10.35
N ARG A 95 -10.08 -10.93 11.57
CA ARG A 95 -9.26 -11.93 12.24
C ARG A 95 -9.25 -13.27 11.51
N SER A 96 -10.36 -13.64 10.88
CA SER A 96 -10.45 -14.90 10.13
C SER A 96 -9.50 -14.92 8.95
N THR A 97 -9.52 -13.87 8.12
CA THR A 97 -8.64 -13.78 6.95
C THR A 97 -7.17 -13.68 7.33
N THR A 98 -6.82 -12.90 8.36
CA THR A 98 -5.43 -12.76 8.82
C THR A 98 -4.85 -14.08 9.37
N ARG A 99 -5.67 -14.88 10.05
CA ARG A 99 -5.26 -16.20 10.57
C ARG A 99 -5.10 -17.24 9.49
N GLN A 100 -6.01 -17.30 8.52
CA GLN A 100 -5.89 -18.19 7.37
C GLN A 100 -4.59 -17.92 6.61
N LEU A 101 -4.29 -16.64 6.38
CA LEU A 101 -3.05 -16.24 5.75
C LEU A 101 -1.83 -16.74 6.55
N ARG A 102 -1.77 -16.46 7.86
CA ARG A 102 -0.67 -16.90 8.73
C ARG A 102 -0.42 -18.42 8.67
N ASN A 103 -1.47 -19.22 8.80
CA ASN A 103 -1.33 -20.68 8.76
C ASN A 103 -0.69 -21.15 7.45
N ASN A 104 -1.00 -20.49 6.33
CA ASN A 104 -0.40 -20.86 5.06
C ASN A 104 1.04 -20.35 4.90
N VAL A 105 1.38 -19.21 5.51
CA VAL A 105 2.74 -18.67 5.56
C VAL A 105 3.65 -19.65 6.29
N ASP A 106 3.21 -20.14 7.45
CA ASP A 106 3.92 -21.14 8.25
C ASP A 106 4.18 -22.43 7.42
N LEU A 107 3.22 -22.83 6.58
CA LEU A 107 3.32 -24.01 5.71
C LEU A 107 4.16 -23.80 4.43
N SER A 108 4.49 -22.56 4.08
CA SER A 108 5.17 -22.23 2.82
C SER A 108 6.65 -21.90 3.01
N GLY A 109 7.18 -22.00 4.24
CA GLY A 109 8.58 -21.66 4.53
C GLY A 109 8.90 -20.17 4.33
N LEU A 110 7.88 -19.33 4.26
CA LEU A 110 8.04 -17.88 4.09
C LEU A 110 8.58 -17.29 5.39
N SER A 111 9.70 -16.58 5.28
CA SER A 111 10.35 -15.93 6.42
C SER A 111 9.77 -14.56 6.73
N ASN A 112 9.20 -13.85 5.75
CA ASN A 112 8.62 -12.53 5.96
C ASN A 112 7.37 -12.31 5.09
N VAL A 113 6.35 -11.67 5.68
CA VAL A 113 5.10 -11.32 5.01
C VAL A 113 4.72 -9.89 5.30
N VAL A 114 4.42 -9.12 4.25
CA VAL A 114 3.76 -7.81 4.38
C VAL A 114 2.30 -7.98 3.97
N TYR A 115 1.41 -7.82 4.94
CA TYR A 115 -0.03 -7.88 4.74
C TYR A 115 -0.63 -6.49 4.65
N VAL A 116 -1.14 -6.14 3.48
CA VAL A 116 -1.58 -4.78 3.17
C VAL A 116 -3.08 -4.67 3.34
N THR A 117 -3.54 -3.69 4.10
CA THR A 117 -4.96 -3.54 4.46
C THR A 117 -5.40 -2.08 4.47
N LYS A 118 -6.71 -1.82 4.40
CA LYS A 118 -7.26 -0.45 4.49
C LYS A 118 -7.26 0.13 5.91
N SER A 119 -7.15 -0.72 6.91
CA SER A 119 -7.21 -0.39 8.33
C SER A 119 -6.40 -1.43 9.10
N PRO A 120 -5.93 -1.13 10.32
CA PRO A 120 -5.15 -2.07 11.11
C PRO A 120 -5.78 -3.48 11.16
N ALA A 121 -4.97 -4.50 10.88
CA ALA A 121 -5.37 -5.89 11.05
C ALA A 121 -5.66 -6.18 12.52
N LYS A 122 -6.71 -6.97 12.79
CA LYS A 122 -7.14 -7.35 14.15
C LYS A 122 -6.27 -8.47 14.76
N GLU A 123 -4.95 -8.31 14.68
CA GLU A 123 -3.93 -9.20 15.24
C GLU A 123 -2.75 -8.37 15.80
N ILE A 124 -1.88 -9.01 16.59
CA ILE A 124 -0.75 -8.39 17.33
C ILE A 124 0.53 -8.46 16.49
N TYR A 125 0.45 -8.00 15.24
CA TYR A 125 1.64 -7.87 14.39
C TYR A 125 2.23 -6.47 14.52
N PRO A 126 3.52 -6.28 14.24
CA PRO A 126 4.07 -4.99 13.85
C PRO A 126 3.17 -4.31 12.80
N ARG A 127 2.87 -3.03 13.01
CA ARG A 127 1.97 -2.25 12.16
C ARG A 127 2.71 -1.05 11.63
N VAL A 128 2.73 -0.93 10.31
CA VAL A 128 3.26 0.24 9.61
C VAL A 128 2.07 1.01 9.06
N HIS A 129 1.91 2.25 9.52
CA HIS A 129 0.83 3.11 9.08
C HIS A 129 1.31 4.05 7.97
N LEU A 130 0.73 3.90 6.79
CA LEU A 130 0.89 4.85 5.71
C LEU A 130 -0.23 5.89 5.77
N SER A 131 0.02 6.97 6.51
CA SER A 131 -0.90 8.10 6.63
C SER A 131 -0.85 8.97 5.38
N THR A 132 -2.01 9.48 4.99
CA THR A 132 -2.13 10.59 4.04
C THR A 132 -2.38 11.84 4.84
N ASP A 133 -1.34 12.62 5.10
CA ASP A 133 -1.55 14.02 5.44
C ASP A 133 -1.88 14.81 4.16
N GLU A 134 -2.33 16.05 4.31
CA GLU A 134 -2.70 16.90 3.18
C GLU A 134 -1.50 17.19 2.26
N GLN A 135 -0.29 17.14 2.82
CA GLN A 135 0.98 17.32 2.14
C GLN A 135 1.34 16.11 1.24
N HIS A 136 0.90 14.90 1.59
CA HIS A 136 1.05 13.69 0.78
C HIS A 136 0.39 13.83 -0.59
N TYR A 137 -0.84 14.33 -0.64
CA TYR A 137 -1.57 14.49 -1.90
C TYR A 137 -0.96 15.60 -2.77
N GLN A 138 -0.51 16.69 -2.17
CA GLN A 138 0.22 17.76 -2.87
C GLN A 138 1.55 17.26 -3.44
N THR A 139 2.27 16.42 -2.69
CA THR A 139 3.55 15.83 -3.14
C THR A 139 3.34 14.84 -4.28
N ILE A 140 2.27 14.03 -4.24
CA ILE A 140 1.90 13.13 -5.34
C ILE A 140 1.52 13.94 -6.58
N ALA A 141 0.69 14.97 -6.44
CA ALA A 141 0.30 15.83 -7.55
C ALA A 141 1.51 16.52 -8.19
N ALA A 142 2.41 17.11 -7.40
CA ALA A 142 3.64 17.72 -7.89
C ALA A 142 4.58 16.72 -8.57
N SER A 143 4.68 15.50 -8.01
CA SER A 143 5.47 14.42 -8.62
C SER A 143 4.87 13.95 -9.95
N TRP A 144 3.55 13.97 -10.09
CA TRP A 144 2.86 13.59 -11.32
C TRP A 144 2.91 14.66 -12.40
N ASP A 145 2.87 15.94 -12.03
CA ASP A 145 3.12 17.07 -12.95
C ASP A 145 4.54 17.00 -13.51
N THR A 146 5.52 16.65 -12.66
CA THR A 146 6.92 16.43 -13.08
C THR A 146 7.05 15.26 -14.06
N LEU A 147 6.15 14.29 -13.98
CA LEU A 147 6.08 13.12 -14.87
C LEU A 147 5.20 13.36 -16.11
N SER A 148 4.69 14.57 -16.33
CA SER A 148 3.76 14.91 -17.42
C SER A 148 2.49 14.06 -17.44
N ILE A 149 2.03 13.59 -16.27
CA ILE A 149 0.78 12.83 -16.14
C ILE A 149 -0.33 13.84 -15.83
N ASP A 150 -1.20 14.10 -16.81
CA ASP A 150 -2.30 15.07 -16.69
C ASP A 150 -3.30 14.68 -15.57
N THR A 151 -3.21 15.41 -14.46
CA THR A 151 -4.02 15.25 -13.25
C THR A 151 -5.43 15.80 -13.40
N ALA A 152 -5.72 16.62 -14.43
CA ALA A 152 -7.04 17.20 -14.69
C ALA A 152 -8.09 16.16 -15.12
N THR A 153 -7.65 14.94 -15.44
CA THR A 153 -8.51 13.81 -15.83
C THR A 153 -8.69 12.77 -14.73
N LEU A 154 -8.19 13.03 -13.51
CA LEU A 154 -8.48 12.18 -12.36
C LEU A 154 -9.96 12.35 -12.00
N PRO A 155 -10.70 11.27 -11.70
CA PRO A 155 -12.02 11.42 -11.10
C PRO A 155 -11.83 12.24 -9.83
N ALA A 156 -12.52 13.38 -9.75
CA ALA A 156 -12.47 14.27 -8.61
C ALA A 156 -12.65 13.43 -7.34
N VAL A 157 -11.66 13.51 -6.45
CA VAL A 157 -11.86 13.03 -5.09
C VAL A 157 -12.96 13.92 -4.54
N ASP A 158 -14.15 13.37 -4.34
CA ASP A 158 -15.21 14.02 -3.56
C ASP A 158 -14.64 14.27 -2.16
N ALA A 159 -13.97 15.41 -1.99
CA ALA A 159 -13.66 16.01 -0.72
C ALA A 159 -14.96 16.61 -0.17
N THR A 160 -15.98 15.78 0.03
CA THR A 160 -16.99 16.05 1.06
C THR A 160 -16.38 15.67 2.40
N VAL A 161 -15.39 16.47 2.81
CA VAL A 161 -15.06 16.63 4.22
C VAL A 161 -16.31 17.24 4.84
N ASN A 162 -17.18 16.39 5.38
CA ASN A 162 -18.22 16.80 6.31
C ASN A 162 -17.52 17.41 7.53
N THR A 163 -17.26 18.72 7.47
CA THR A 163 -17.07 19.55 8.65
C THR A 163 -18.42 19.64 9.35
N ASN A 164 -18.75 18.62 10.14
CA ASN A 164 -19.76 18.78 11.19
C ASN A 164 -19.16 19.66 12.29
N THR A 165 -19.21 20.97 12.08
CA THR A 165 -19.13 21.96 13.16
C THR A 165 -20.40 21.86 13.99
N ASN A 166 -20.39 20.97 14.98
CA ASN A 166 -21.33 21.06 16.10
C ASN A 166 -20.98 22.29 16.93
N THR A 167 -21.56 23.43 16.57
CA THR A 167 -21.66 24.60 17.45
C THR A 167 -22.88 24.38 18.34
N ASN A 168 -22.71 23.66 19.46
CA ASN A 168 -23.67 23.76 20.55
C ASN A 168 -23.44 25.11 21.24
N GLN A 169 -24.18 26.13 20.81
CA GLN A 169 -24.43 27.29 21.64
C GLN A 169 -25.56 26.92 22.61
N ASN A 170 -25.18 26.76 23.88
CA ASN A 170 -26.11 26.85 25.00
C ASN A 170 -26.66 28.27 25.06
N GLN A 171 -27.97 28.43 24.91
CA GLN A 171 -28.79 29.38 25.66
C GLN A 171 -30.12 28.72 26.01
#